data_AF-A0A814W0H2-F1
#
_entry.id   AF-A0A814W0H2-F1
#
_cell.length_a   1.000
_cell.length_b   1.000
_cell.length_c   1.000
_cell.angle_alpha   90.00
_cell.angle_beta   90.00
_cell.angle_gamma   90.00
#
_symmetry.space_group_name_H-M   'P 1'
#
loop_
_entity.id
_entity.type
_entity.pdbx_description
1 polymer ?
#
loop_
_entity_poly.entity_id
_entity_poly.type
_entity_poly.pdbx_seq_one_letter_code
_entity_poly.pdbx_strand_id
1 'polypeptide(L)'
;INMNRQNIPYNAAKETHDDGFKNQKIEKKYNTHSETSTQAFAKAKHVNGIPNSQEPYETQTRIPDRNNQGMFCTQYEFRNDYGTHISIRSDNPTEYENSAGNQKGHYNAGVKDGTLGQHHSYDRRN
;
A
#
# COMPACT_ATOMS: atom_id res chain seq x y z
N ILE A 1 -45.26 8.02 -20.23
CA ILE A 1 -44.39 8.92 -19.44
C ILE A 1 -43.12 8.14 -19.14
N ASN A 2 -42.05 8.37 -19.90
CA ASN A 2 -40.77 7.68 -19.72
C ASN A 2 -39.68 8.76 -19.80
N MET A 3 -38.99 9.00 -18.67
CA MET A 3 -38.04 10.08 -18.53
C MET A 3 -36.73 9.73 -19.24
N ASN A 4 -36.50 10.36 -20.39
CA ASN A 4 -35.23 10.32 -21.09
C ASN A 4 -34.33 11.42 -20.50
N ARG A 5 -33.40 11.05 -19.60
CA ARG A 5 -32.38 11.98 -19.09
C ARG A 5 -31.37 12.24 -20.20
N GLN A 6 -31.60 13.35 -20.91
CA GLN A 6 -30.67 13.87 -21.89
C GLN A 6 -29.36 14.30 -21.23
N ASN A 7 -28.31 13.92 -21.94
CA ASN A 7 -26.91 14.22 -21.76
C ASN A 7 -26.69 15.74 -21.65
N ILE A 8 -26.33 16.23 -20.47
CA ILE A 8 -25.88 17.61 -20.28
C ILE A 8 -24.35 17.61 -20.33
N PRO A 9 -23.71 18.22 -21.34
CA PRO A 9 -22.27 18.34 -21.37
C PRO A 9 -21.83 19.32 -20.26
N TYR A 10 -21.15 18.78 -19.24
CA TYR A 10 -20.54 19.60 -18.19
C TYR A 10 -19.31 20.29 -18.79
N ASN A 11 -19.48 21.54 -19.21
CA ASN A 11 -18.39 22.47 -19.42
C ASN A 11 -18.32 23.36 -18.18
N ALA A 12 -17.38 23.07 -17.29
CA ALA A 12 -17.03 23.95 -16.18
C ALA A 12 -15.57 23.78 -15.79
N ALA A 13 -14.89 24.93 -15.72
CA ALA A 13 -13.62 25.20 -15.05
C ALA A 13 -12.34 24.58 -15.64
N LYS A 14 -11.68 25.37 -16.48
CA LYS A 14 -10.21 25.41 -16.56
C LYS A 14 -9.68 26.03 -15.26
N GLU A 15 -9.40 25.22 -14.25
CA GLU A 15 -8.45 25.57 -13.20
C GLU A 15 -7.55 24.36 -12.93
N THR A 16 -6.29 24.67 -12.73
CA THR A 16 -5.10 23.83 -12.68
C THR A 16 -5.16 22.66 -11.69
N HIS A 17 -4.47 21.57 -12.06
CA HIS A 17 -4.05 20.40 -11.27
C HIS A 17 -5.06 19.24 -11.13
N ASP A 18 -4.74 18.14 -11.82
CA ASP A 18 -5.00 16.71 -11.47
C ASP A 18 -5.55 15.88 -12.65
N ASP A 19 -4.78 15.83 -13.74
CA ASP A 19 -5.01 14.87 -14.83
C ASP A 19 -4.01 13.72 -14.69
N GLY A 20 -4.33 12.65 -13.95
CA GLY A 20 -3.38 11.53 -13.86
C GLY A 20 -3.86 10.16 -13.39
N PHE A 21 -5.00 10.03 -12.72
CA PHE A 21 -5.37 8.76 -12.07
C PHE A 21 -6.36 7.92 -12.90
N LYS A 22 -6.03 7.62 -14.17
CA LYS A 22 -6.67 6.51 -14.90
C LYS A 22 -5.59 5.58 -15.44
N ASN A 23 -5.48 4.41 -14.81
CA ASN A 23 -4.57 3.28 -15.11
C ASN A 23 -3.14 3.35 -14.53
N GLN A 24 -2.99 3.52 -13.21
CA GLN A 24 -1.69 3.24 -12.60
C GLN A 24 -1.45 1.73 -12.56
N LYS A 25 -0.48 1.27 -13.35
CA LYS A 25 0.03 -0.10 -13.28
C LYS A 25 0.72 -0.26 -11.93
N ILE A 26 0.15 -1.09 -11.06
CA ILE A 26 0.78 -1.40 -9.77
C ILE A 26 2.10 -2.13 -10.05
N GLU A 27 3.20 -1.52 -9.62
CA GLU A 27 4.52 -2.09 -9.81
C GLU A 27 4.66 -3.37 -8.99
N LYS A 28 5.09 -4.47 -9.62
CA LYS A 28 5.25 -5.76 -8.94
C LYS A 28 6.42 -5.77 -7.95
N LYS A 29 7.43 -4.93 -8.19
CA LYS A 29 8.63 -4.80 -7.36
C LYS A 29 8.98 -3.33 -7.26
N TYR A 30 8.94 -2.79 -6.05
CA TYR A 30 9.28 -1.40 -5.80
C TYR A 30 9.80 -1.26 -4.38
N ASN A 31 10.97 -0.63 -4.23
CA ASN A 31 11.64 -0.55 -2.93
C ASN A 31 11.80 0.90 -2.51
N THR A 32 11.48 1.18 -1.26
CA THR A 32 11.69 2.50 -0.66
C THR A 32 12.32 2.39 0.72
N HIS A 33 12.93 3.49 1.14
CA HIS A 33 13.45 3.67 2.48
C HIS A 33 12.88 4.96 3.09
N SER A 34 12.61 4.94 4.39
CA SER A 34 12.11 6.09 5.15
C SER A 34 12.74 6.13 6.53
N GLU A 35 12.69 7.28 7.18
CA GLU A 35 13.21 7.37 8.55
C GLU A 35 12.27 6.68 9.55
N THR A 36 10.96 6.71 9.29
CA THR A 36 9.94 6.25 10.24
C THR A 36 8.97 5.23 9.62
N SER A 37 8.41 4.38 10.49
CA SER A 37 7.28 3.48 10.20
C SER A 37 6.13 4.20 9.50
N THR A 38 5.67 5.32 10.04
CA THR A 38 4.56 6.11 9.48
C THR A 38 4.84 6.56 8.05
N GLN A 39 6.05 7.04 7.77
CA GLN A 39 6.45 7.46 6.42
C GLN A 39 6.51 6.27 5.45
N ALA A 40 7.05 5.14 5.89
CA ALA A 40 7.09 3.93 5.07
C ALA A 40 5.68 3.42 4.74
N PHE A 41 4.77 3.45 5.71
CA PHE A 41 3.37 3.09 5.49
C PHE A 41 2.67 4.05 4.52
N ALA A 42 2.87 5.36 4.68
CA ALA A 42 2.32 6.37 3.76
C ALA A 42 2.86 6.20 2.33
N LYS A 43 4.15 5.86 2.17
CA LYS A 43 4.72 5.55 0.84
C LYS A 43 4.13 4.28 0.25
N ALA A 44 3.92 3.23 1.04
CA ALA A 44 3.25 2.02 0.59
C ALA A 44 1.82 2.33 0.10
N LYS A 45 1.07 3.16 0.82
CA LYS A 45 -0.25 3.64 0.39
C LYS A 45 -0.18 4.44 -0.91
N HIS A 46 0.72 5.42 -0.98
CA HIS A 46 0.90 6.29 -2.14
C HIS A 46 1.25 5.52 -3.42
N VAL A 47 2.21 4.59 -3.35
CA VAL A 47 2.63 3.76 -4.50
C VAL A 47 1.48 2.90 -5.05
N ASN A 48 0.54 2.53 -4.18
CA ASN A 48 -0.61 1.70 -4.55
C ASN A 48 -1.90 2.50 -4.82
N GLY A 49 -1.83 3.83 -4.87
CA GLY A 49 -2.99 4.70 -5.14
C GLY A 49 -4.04 4.68 -4.02
N ILE A 50 -3.61 4.51 -2.77
CA ILE A 50 -4.48 4.53 -1.59
C ILE A 50 -4.35 5.91 -0.93
N PRO A 51 -5.44 6.68 -0.79
CA PRO A 51 -5.43 7.95 -0.04
C PRO A 51 -4.87 7.77 1.37
N ASN A 52 -4.00 8.70 1.80
CA ASN A 52 -3.37 8.61 3.13
C ASN A 52 -4.38 8.63 4.29
N SER A 53 -5.56 9.25 4.11
CA SER A 53 -6.67 9.27 5.07
C SER A 53 -7.53 8.01 5.05
N GLN A 54 -7.41 7.14 4.04
CA GLN A 54 -8.21 5.93 3.96
C GLN A 54 -7.80 4.93 5.05
N GLU A 55 -8.77 4.51 5.85
CA GLU A 55 -8.60 3.41 6.81
C GLU A 55 -8.70 2.05 6.10
N PRO A 56 -8.00 1.01 6.60
CA PRO A 56 -8.15 -0.34 6.07
C PRO A 56 -9.58 -0.84 6.32
N TYR A 57 -10.15 -1.55 5.35
CA TYR A 57 -11.46 -2.17 5.56
C TYR A 57 -11.35 -3.47 6.36
N GLU A 58 -10.16 -4.05 6.44
CA GLU A 58 -9.85 -5.26 7.21
C GLU A 58 -8.41 -5.17 7.74
N THR A 59 -8.21 -5.59 9.00
CA THR A 59 -6.89 -5.68 9.62
C THR A 59 -6.74 -7.04 10.30
N GLN A 60 -5.68 -7.76 9.95
CA GLN A 60 -5.34 -9.06 10.52
C GLN A 60 -4.05 -8.94 11.32
N THR A 61 -4.09 -9.15 12.65
CA THR A 61 -2.97 -8.86 13.57
C THR A 61 -2.19 -10.10 14.03
N ARG A 62 -2.53 -11.29 13.51
CA ARG A 62 -1.92 -12.58 13.92
C ARG A 62 -1.55 -13.45 12.73
N ILE A 63 -0.99 -12.85 11.69
CA ILE A 63 -0.45 -13.62 10.56
C ILE A 63 0.89 -14.21 10.98
N PRO A 64 1.09 -15.54 10.95
CA PRO A 64 2.37 -16.12 11.30
C PRO A 64 3.50 -15.57 10.42
N ASP A 65 4.57 -15.09 11.06
CA ASP A 65 5.77 -14.66 10.36
C ASP A 65 6.53 -15.90 9.88
N ARG A 66 6.76 -16.00 8.58
CA ARG A 66 7.46 -17.14 7.96
C ARG A 66 8.96 -17.12 8.24
N ASN A 67 9.53 -15.93 8.45
CA ASN A 67 10.96 -15.75 8.66
C ASN A 67 11.32 -15.80 10.15
N ASN A 68 10.34 -15.58 11.03
CA ASN A 68 10.54 -15.56 12.48
C ASN A 68 9.52 -16.45 13.21
N GLN A 69 9.92 -17.69 13.52
CA GLN A 69 9.03 -18.62 14.21
C GLN A 69 8.50 -18.05 15.53
N GLY A 70 7.19 -18.16 15.73
CA GLY A 70 6.51 -17.68 16.95
C GLY A 70 6.23 -16.18 16.97
N MET A 71 6.66 -15.42 15.95
CA MET A 71 6.27 -14.02 15.77
C MET A 71 5.08 -13.90 14.83
N PHE A 72 4.31 -12.84 15.00
CA PHE A 72 3.17 -12.52 14.16
C PHE A 72 3.40 -11.18 13.44
N CYS A 73 2.85 -11.08 12.25
CA CYS A 73 2.78 -9.87 11.44
C CYS A 73 1.36 -9.31 11.45
N THR A 74 1.25 -8.02 11.14
CA THR A 74 -0.04 -7.35 10.92
C THR A 74 -0.21 -7.05 9.45
N GLN A 75 -1.37 -7.38 8.88
CA GLN A 75 -1.73 -7.11 7.49
C GLN A 75 -2.97 -6.24 7.41
N TYR A 76 -2.92 -5.23 6.56
CA TYR A 76 -3.93 -4.21 6.35
C TYR A 76 -4.43 -4.33 4.91
N GLU A 77 -5.75 -4.42 4.76
CA GLU A 77 -6.38 -4.55 3.45
C GLU A 77 -7.09 -3.26 3.05
N PHE A 78 -6.81 -2.81 1.83
CA PHE A 78 -7.32 -1.58 1.25
C PHE A 78 -7.95 -1.84 -0.10
N ARG A 79 -8.84 -0.93 -0.50
CA ARG A 79 -9.29 -0.82 -1.87
C ARG A 79 -8.79 0.52 -2.39
N ASN A 80 -7.91 0.52 -3.36
CA ASN A 80 -7.38 1.76 -3.92
C ASN A 80 -8.42 2.48 -4.80
N ASP A 81 -8.10 3.68 -5.25
CA ASP A 81 -9.02 4.51 -6.05
C ASP A 81 -9.39 3.87 -7.41
N TYR A 82 -8.63 2.87 -7.85
CA TYR A 82 -8.90 2.07 -9.04
C TYR A 82 -9.80 0.86 -8.78
N GLY A 83 -10.25 0.67 -7.54
CA GLY A 83 -11.06 -0.47 -7.12
C GLY A 83 -10.27 -1.77 -6.90
N THR A 84 -8.93 -1.75 -7.01
CA THR A 84 -8.05 -2.91 -6.80
C THR A 84 -7.86 -3.17 -5.31
N HIS A 85 -7.86 -4.45 -4.92
CA HIS A 85 -7.61 -4.85 -3.55
C HIS A 85 -6.10 -4.92 -3.30
N ILE A 86 -5.63 -4.17 -2.31
CA ILE A 86 -4.22 -4.04 -1.96
C ILE A 86 -4.03 -4.50 -0.52
N SER A 87 -2.98 -5.29 -0.32
CA SER A 87 -2.54 -5.73 0.99
C SER A 87 -1.23 -5.04 1.33
N ILE A 88 -1.14 -4.50 2.55
CA ILE A 88 0.09 -3.95 3.13
C ILE A 88 0.35 -4.71 4.43
N ARG A 89 1.48 -5.40 4.53
CA ARG A 89 1.86 -6.19 5.70
C ARG A 89 3.06 -5.60 6.41
N SER A 90 2.94 -5.35 7.70
CA SER A 90 4.04 -5.01 8.60
C SER A 90 4.78 -6.29 8.98
N ASP A 91 5.96 -6.49 8.41
CA ASP A 91 6.80 -7.66 8.71
C ASP A 91 7.83 -7.32 9.78
N ASN A 92 8.18 -8.33 10.59
CA ASN A 92 9.19 -8.16 11.61
C ASN A 92 10.57 -8.03 10.96
N PRO A 93 11.51 -7.34 11.62
CA PRO A 93 12.90 -7.39 11.24
C PRO A 93 13.39 -8.84 11.15
N THR A 94 14.28 -9.11 10.21
CA THR A 94 14.97 -10.40 10.13
C THR A 94 16.47 -10.13 10.12
N GLU A 95 17.18 -10.73 11.06
CA GLU A 95 18.63 -10.70 11.13
C GLU A 95 19.20 -12.00 10.55
N TYR A 96 20.24 -11.89 9.72
CA TYR A 96 20.95 -13.00 9.12
C TYR A 96 22.41 -12.99 9.61
N GLU A 97 22.97 -14.18 9.84
CA GLU A 97 24.32 -14.35 10.42
C GLU A 97 25.43 -13.67 9.60
N ASN A 98 25.25 -13.52 8.29
CA ASN A 98 26.24 -12.92 7.39
C ASN A 98 26.09 -11.40 7.21
N SER A 99 25.15 -10.73 7.90
CA SER A 99 24.78 -9.31 7.78
C SER A 99 24.26 -8.87 6.40
N ALA A 100 24.65 -9.55 5.31
CA ALA A 100 24.20 -9.36 3.95
C ALA A 100 22.76 -9.89 3.79
N GLY A 101 21.80 -9.08 4.22
CA GLY A 101 20.38 -9.41 4.13
C GLY A 101 19.53 -8.85 5.25
N ASN A 102 20.12 -8.27 6.31
CA ASN A 102 19.37 -7.81 7.48
C ASN A 102 18.25 -6.84 7.07
N GLN A 103 17.02 -7.23 7.36
CA GLN A 103 15.85 -6.41 7.10
C GLN A 103 15.49 -5.68 8.38
N LYS A 104 15.56 -4.34 8.35
CA LYS A 104 14.95 -3.51 9.39
C LYS A 104 13.43 -3.68 9.35
N GLY A 105 12.72 -3.03 10.28
CA GLY A 105 11.26 -2.96 10.20
C GLY A 105 10.83 -2.47 8.83
N HIS A 106 9.86 -3.14 8.21
CA HIS A 106 9.43 -2.82 6.87
C HIS A 106 7.96 -3.19 6.62
N TYR A 107 7.37 -2.55 5.62
CA TYR A 107 6.10 -2.95 5.06
C TYR A 107 6.30 -3.64 3.72
N ASN A 108 5.62 -4.77 3.52
CA ASN A 108 5.49 -5.44 2.22
C ASN A 108 4.13 -5.10 1.63
N ALA A 109 4.08 -4.68 0.36
CA ALA A 109 2.83 -4.26 -0.28
C ALA A 109 2.64 -4.88 -1.67
N GLY A 110 1.37 -5.01 -2.07
CA GLY A 110 0.97 -5.52 -3.37
C GLY A 110 -0.52 -5.85 -3.46
N VAL A 111 -0.93 -6.44 -4.57
CA VAL A 111 -2.32 -6.89 -4.77
C VAL A 111 -2.67 -8.00 -3.76
N LYS A 112 -3.84 -7.91 -3.10
CA LYS A 112 -4.40 -8.96 -2.22
C LYS A 112 -4.50 -10.25 -3.04
N ASP A 113 -3.90 -11.35 -2.58
CA ASP A 113 -3.72 -12.63 -3.28
C ASP A 113 -2.55 -12.72 -4.29
N GLY A 114 -1.83 -11.62 -4.47
CA GLY A 114 -0.58 -11.59 -5.24
C GLY A 114 0.68 -11.70 -4.37
N THR A 115 1.84 -11.62 -5.01
CA THR A 115 3.11 -11.42 -4.31
C THR A 115 3.17 -10.00 -3.76
N LEU A 116 3.44 -9.85 -2.45
CA LEU A 116 3.78 -8.56 -1.82
C LEU A 116 5.23 -8.18 -2.13
N GLY A 117 5.51 -7.90 -3.41
CA GLY A 117 6.87 -7.70 -3.91
C GLY A 117 7.44 -6.30 -3.72
N GLN A 118 6.66 -5.37 -3.15
CA GLN A 118 7.12 -4.03 -2.83
C GLN A 118 7.61 -3.98 -1.39
N HIS A 119 8.79 -3.41 -1.15
CA HIS A 119 9.42 -3.35 0.17
C HIS A 119 9.62 -1.90 0.61
N HIS A 120 9.00 -1.50 1.73
CA HIS A 120 9.07 -0.16 2.28
C HIS A 120 9.74 -0.20 3.66
N SER A 121 11.06 -0.05 3.67
CA SER A 121 11.89 -0.15 4.88
C SER A 121 11.88 1.15 5.69
N TYR A 122 12.12 1.03 7.00
CA TYR A 122 12.31 2.19 7.87
C TYR A 122 13.33 1.97 8.99
N ASP A 123 13.93 3.07 9.46
CA ASP A 123 14.95 3.05 10.51
C ASP A 123 14.37 3.03 11.92
N ARG A 124 13.28 3.79 12.15
CA ARG A 124 12.68 3.96 13.48
C ARG A 124 11.22 3.56 13.50
N ARG A 125 10.82 2.81 14.53
CA ARG A 125 9.41 2.64 14.90
C ARG A 125 8.99 3.91 15.64
N ASN A 126 8.28 4.79 14.96
CA ASN A 126 7.61 5.94 15.58
C ASN A 126 6.12 5.65 15.72
#